data_AF-A0A8T3QTD0-F1
#
_entry.id   AF-A0A8T3QTD0-F1
#
_cell.length_a   1.000
_cell.length_b   1.000
_cell.length_c   1.000
_cell.angle_alpha   90.00
_cell.angle_beta   90.00
_cell.angle_gamma   90.00
#
_symmetry.space_group_name_H-M   'P 1'
#
loop_
_entity.id
_entity.type
_entity.pdbx_description
1 polymer ?
#
loop_
_entity_poly.entity_id
_entity_poly.type
_entity_poly.pdbx_seq_one_letter_code
_entity_poly.pdbx_strand_id
1 'polypeptide(L)'
;MKDAEQRFAERLAEDLAQVLGAGIAVDDIEISAGDGVSSVRAILLVEGRVEAIEVSGPDVVSLYRPLVERAAEVRLGAAFWRMIGPA
;
A
#
# COMPACT_ATOMS: atom_id res chain seq x y z
N MET A 1 -21.45 -2.88 0.21
CA MET A 1 -20.09 -2.82 0.81
C MET A 1 -19.01 -2.83 -0.26
N LYS A 2 -19.04 -3.74 -1.25
CA LYS A 2 -18.04 -3.81 -2.34
C LYS A 2 -17.72 -2.49 -3.05
N ASP A 3 -18.70 -1.64 -3.34
CA ASP A 3 -18.46 -0.39 -4.10
C ASP A 3 -17.59 0.65 -3.35
N ALA A 4 -17.67 0.69 -2.01
CA ALA A 4 -16.91 1.66 -1.22
C ALA A 4 -15.46 1.20 -1.04
N GLU A 5 -15.26 -0.10 -0.79
CA GLU A 5 -13.94 -0.73 -0.71
C GLU A 5 -13.21 -0.62 -2.05
N GLN A 6 -13.91 -0.88 -3.16
CA GLN A 6 -13.33 -0.77 -4.49
C GLN A 6 -12.93 0.66 -4.85
N ARG A 7 -13.77 1.66 -4.54
CA ARG A 7 -13.39 3.08 -4.73
C ARG A 7 -12.21 3.50 -3.87
N PHE A 8 -12.12 3.00 -2.63
CA PHE A 8 -10.96 3.24 -1.78
C PHE A 8 -9.70 2.63 -2.40
N ALA A 9 -9.79 1.40 -2.88
CA ALA A 9 -8.68 0.69 -3.51
C ALA A 9 -8.20 1.40 -4.78
N GLU A 10 -9.12 1.77 -5.67
CA GLU A 10 -8.83 2.56 -6.88
C GLU A 10 -8.17 3.88 -6.53
N ARG A 11 -8.72 4.62 -5.56
CA ARG A 11 -8.16 5.90 -5.13
C ARG A 11 -6.77 5.76 -4.53
N LEU A 12 -6.56 4.75 -3.68
CA LEU A 12 -5.26 4.48 -3.06
C LEU A 12 -4.23 4.13 -4.14
N ALA A 13 -4.59 3.33 -5.14
CA ALA A 13 -3.71 2.99 -6.25
C ALA A 13 -3.32 4.23 -7.07
N GLU A 14 -4.27 5.12 -7.39
CA GLU A 14 -4.00 6.39 -8.08
C GLU A 14 -3.05 7.27 -7.29
N ASP A 15 -3.32 7.48 -6.00
CA ASP A 15 -2.53 8.37 -5.16
C ASP A 15 -1.12 7.78 -4.90
N LEU A 16 -0.99 6.45 -4.73
CA LEU A 16 0.32 5.79 -4.64
C LEU A 16 1.14 5.97 -5.92
N ALA A 17 0.52 5.79 -7.09
CA ALA A 17 1.18 6.03 -8.38
C ALA A 17 1.60 7.50 -8.54
N GLN A 18 0.78 8.45 -8.07
CA GLN A 18 1.10 9.88 -8.12
C GLN A 18 2.24 10.26 -7.17
N VAL A 19 2.26 9.71 -5.95
CA VAL A 19 3.25 10.06 -4.91
C VAL A 19 4.58 9.36 -5.14
N LEU A 20 4.56 8.07 -5.50
CA LEU A 20 5.76 7.23 -5.57
C LEU A 20 6.30 7.06 -7.00
N GLY A 21 5.54 7.50 -8.00
CA GLY A 21 5.95 7.53 -9.40
C GLY A 21 6.02 6.15 -10.05
N ALA A 22 6.84 6.04 -11.10
CA ALA A 22 6.96 4.79 -11.85
C ALA A 22 7.61 3.66 -11.04
N GLY A 23 7.25 2.41 -11.34
CA GLY A 23 7.83 1.22 -10.72
C GLY A 23 7.11 0.73 -9.46
N ILE A 24 5.92 1.26 -9.18
CA ILE A 24 4.97 0.69 -8.22
C ILE A 24 3.62 0.44 -8.92
N ALA A 25 2.99 -0.69 -8.62
CA ALA A 25 1.60 -0.96 -8.94
C ALA A 25 0.92 -1.62 -7.75
N VAL A 26 -0.37 -1.37 -7.58
CA VAL A 26 -1.20 -2.08 -6.60
C VAL A 26 -1.86 -3.25 -7.31
N ASP A 27 -1.69 -4.45 -6.77
CA ASP A 27 -2.28 -5.68 -7.30
C ASP A 27 -3.61 -5.99 -6.60
N ASP A 28 -3.62 -5.90 -5.27
CA ASP A 28 -4.82 -6.18 -4.46
C ASP A 28 -4.85 -5.35 -3.17
N ILE A 29 -6.05 -5.07 -2.68
CA ILE A 29 -6.30 -4.37 -1.42
C ILE A 29 -7.43 -5.07 -0.67
N GLU A 30 -7.11 -5.59 0.50
CA GLU A 30 -8.07 -6.14 1.45
C GLU A 30 -8.29 -5.15 2.59
N ILE A 31 -9.56 -4.80 2.83
CA ILE A 31 -9.97 -3.92 3.93
C ILE A 31 -10.76 -4.75 4.93
N SER A 32 -10.34 -4.74 6.19
CA SER A 32 -11.08 -5.34 7.29
C SER A 32 -11.46 -4.25 8.28
N ALA A 33 -12.75 -4.10 8.57
CA ALA A 33 -13.24 -3.16 9.57
C ALA A 33 -14.17 -3.90 10.54
N GLY A 34 -13.82 -3.93 11.83
CA GLY A 34 -14.61 -4.60 12.86
C GLY A 34 -14.16 -4.22 14.28
N ASP A 35 -15.04 -4.37 15.27
CA ASP A 35 -14.74 -4.33 16.71
C ASP A 35 -13.71 -3.27 17.19
N GLY A 36 -13.81 -2.05 16.66
CA GLY A 36 -12.96 -0.91 17.08
C GLY A 36 -11.55 -0.87 16.51
N VAL A 37 -11.21 -1.79 15.58
CA VAL A 37 -9.95 -1.77 14.83
C VAL A 37 -10.23 -2.04 13.35
N SER A 38 -9.70 -1.18 12.49
CA SER A 38 -9.64 -1.40 11.05
C SER A 38 -8.22 -1.80 10.66
N SER A 39 -8.10 -2.67 9.66
CA SER A 39 -6.84 -2.98 8.99
C SER A 39 -7.00 -2.90 7.47
N VAL A 40 -5.90 -2.55 6.82
CA VAL A 40 -5.78 -2.58 5.36
C VAL A 40 -4.52 -3.31 5.02
N ARG A 41 -4.65 -4.33 4.18
CA ARG A 41 -3.55 -5.08 3.59
C ARG A 41 -3.51 -4.77 2.10
N ALA A 42 -2.35 -4.39 1.59
CA ALA A 42 -2.15 -4.12 0.17
C ALA A 42 -1.01 -5.00 -0.38
N ILE A 43 -1.27 -5.61 -1.53
CA ILE A 43 -0.27 -6.32 -2.32
C ILE A 43 0.24 -5.37 -3.40
N LEU A 44 1.54 -5.13 -3.39
CA LEU A 44 2.21 -4.16 -4.25
C LEU A 44 3.20 -4.88 -5.15
N LEU A 45 3.24 -4.49 -6.42
CA LEU A 45 4.34 -4.82 -7.32
C LEU A 45 5.31 -3.65 -7.35
N VAL A 46 6.48 -3.82 -6.75
CA VAL A 46 7.52 -2.78 -6.62
C VAL A 46 8.77 -3.25 -7.34
N GLU A 47 9.16 -2.57 -8.42
CA GLU A 47 10.36 -2.91 -9.22
C GLU A 47 10.41 -4.39 -9.64
N GLY A 48 9.25 -4.98 -9.94
CA GLY A 48 9.13 -6.40 -10.34
C GLY A 48 9.10 -7.39 -9.18
N ARG A 49 9.03 -6.92 -7.93
CA ARG A 49 8.89 -7.74 -6.73
C ARG A 49 7.51 -7.58 -6.12
N VAL A 50 6.91 -8.67 -5.67
CA VAL A 50 5.65 -8.64 -4.93
C VAL A 50 5.96 -8.40 -3.45
N GLU A 51 5.39 -7.34 -2.90
CA GLU A 51 5.58 -6.93 -1.51
C GLU A 51 4.20 -6.75 -0.87
N ALA A 52 4.01 -7.27 0.34
CA ALA A 52 2.77 -7.10 1.10
C ALA A 52 2.99 -6.09 2.22
N ILE A 53 2.14 -5.07 2.30
CA ILE A 53 2.10 -4.13 3.42
C ILE A 53 0.77 -4.26 4.15
N GLU A 54 0.82 -4.06 5.46
CA GLU A 54 -0.36 -4.09 6.31
C GLU A 54 -0.25 -2.97 7.33
N VAL A 55 -1.36 -2.27 7.55
CA VAL A 55 -1.51 -1.28 8.60
C VAL A 55 -2.81 -1.52 9.35
N SER A 56 -2.85 -1.13 10.62
CA SER A 56 -4.03 -1.25 11.47
C SER A 56 -4.18 -0.01 12.35
N GLY A 57 -5.41 0.29 12.78
CA GLY A 57 -5.73 1.54 13.47
C GLY A 57 -7.22 1.66 13.78
N PRO A 58 -7.66 2.79 14.35
CA PRO A 58 -9.03 2.92 14.87
C PRO A 58 -10.11 2.94 13.78
N ASP A 59 -9.79 3.48 12.60
CA ASP A 59 -10.73 3.60 11.47
C ASP A 59 -9.97 3.60 10.13
N VAL A 60 -10.63 3.19 9.03
CA VAL A 60 -10.02 3.09 7.70
C VAL A 60 -9.43 4.41 7.18
N VAL A 61 -10.03 5.55 7.53
CA VAL A 61 -9.55 6.87 7.05
C VAL A 61 -8.19 7.19 7.67
N SER A 62 -8.02 6.89 8.95
CA SER A 62 -6.75 7.06 9.67
C SER A 62 -5.60 6.22 9.10
N LEU A 63 -5.91 5.12 8.38
CA LEU A 63 -4.93 4.21 7.79
C LEU A 63 -4.33 4.73 6.50
N TYR A 64 -4.95 5.72 5.87
CA TYR A 64 -4.53 6.21 4.57
C TYR A 64 -3.07 6.68 4.55
N ARG A 65 -2.71 7.55 5.49
CA ARG A 65 -1.34 8.07 5.62
C ARG A 65 -0.32 6.96 5.94
N PRO A 66 -0.54 6.11 6.97
CA PRO A 66 0.34 4.97 7.23
C PRO A 66 0.55 4.05 6.03
N LEU A 67 -0.48 3.79 5.20
CA LEU A 67 -0.33 3.00 3.97
C LEU A 67 0.64 3.64 2.99
N VAL A 68 0.48 4.93 2.73
CA VAL A 68 1.34 5.68 1.80
C VAL A 68 2.79 5.71 2.32
N GLU A 69 2.99 5.97 3.61
CA GLU A 69 4.31 5.96 4.24
C GLU A 69 4.95 4.57 4.12
N ARG A 70 4.20 3.49 4.39
CA ARG A 70 4.71 2.12 4.31
C ARG A 70 5.05 1.70 2.89
N ALA A 71 4.22 2.08 1.92
CA ALA A 71 4.51 1.85 0.50
C ALA A 71 5.77 2.60 0.04
N ALA A 72 5.98 3.84 0.54
CA ALA A 72 7.17 4.62 0.27
C ALA A 72 8.45 3.96 0.80
N GLU A 73 8.39 3.41 2.02
CA GLU A 73 9.50 2.68 2.64
C GLU A 73 9.87 1.42 1.85
N VAL A 74 8.88 0.63 1.44
CA VAL A 74 9.09 -0.56 0.59
C VAL A 74 9.72 -0.15 -0.74
N ARG A 75 9.21 0.91 -1.37
CA ARG A 75 9.75 1.44 -2.63
C ARG A 75 11.20 1.89 -2.50
N LEU A 76 11.53 2.61 -1.43
CA LEU A 76 12.88 3.07 -1.14
C LEU A 76 13.82 1.89 -0.91
N GLY A 77 13.38 0.89 -0.14
CA GLY A 77 14.13 -0.34 0.08
C GLY A 77 14.43 -1.10 -1.21
N ALA A 78 13.43 -1.24 -2.10
CA ALA A 78 13.58 -1.88 -3.40
C ALA A 78 14.54 -1.10 -4.33
N ALA A 79 14.43 0.24 -4.36
CA ALA A 79 15.33 1.09 -5.13
C ALA A 79 16.78 0.98 -4.64
N PHE A 80 16.98 0.94 -3.32
CA PHE A 80 18.29 0.74 -2.71
C PHE A 80 18.88 -0.63 -3.09
N TRP A 81 18.09 -1.70 -2.96
CA TRP A 81 18.47 -3.05 -3.39
C TRP A 81 18.91 -3.10 -4.86
N ARG A 82 18.19 -2.41 -5.76
CA ARG A 82 18.54 -2.33 -7.17
C ARG A 82 19.87 -1.61 -7.41
N MET A 83 20.21 -0.63 -6.57
CA MET A 83 21.43 0.17 -6.71
C MET A 83 22.68 -0.57 -6.22
N ILE A 84 22.58 -1.30 -5.11
CA ILE A 84 23.77 -1.87 -4.44
C ILE A 84 23.79 -3.40 -4.32
N GLY A 85 22.71 -4.09 -4.69
CA GLY A 85 22.58 -5.56 -4.56
C GLY A 85 22.17 -6.04 -3.16
N PRO A 86 22.02 -7.36 -2.96
CA PRO A 86 21.79 -7.94 -1.63
C PRO A 86 22.95 -7.63 -0.69
N ALA A 87 22.64 -7.27 0.55
CA ALA A 87 23.58 -7.30 1.66
C ALA A 87 23.87 -8.74 2.12
#